data_AF-M0LV27-F1
#
_entry.id   AF-M0LV27-F1
#
_cell.length_a   1.000
_cell.length_b   1.000
_cell.length_c   1.000
_cell.angle_alpha   90.00
_cell.angle_beta   90.00
_cell.angle_gamma   90.00
#
_symmetry.space_group_name_H-M   'P 1'
#
loop_
_entity.id
_entity.type
_entity.pdbx_description
1 polymer ?
#
loop_
_entity_poly.entity_id
_entity_poly.type
_entity_poly.pdbx_seq_one_letter_code
_entity_poly.pdbx_strand_id
1 'polypeptide(L)'
;MTLAERIDAFRTALEEWLRGLYHGMITHPAYEKIESEAEDLEDAFMLACFPDAFGVPSPVSYYTSELLPYLEDEFEAWERRLWDRSTIVESKGRQYHF
;
A
#
# COMPACT_ATOMS: atom_id res chain seq x y z
N MET A 1 10.35 -36.96 -34.24
CA MET A 1 10.12 -35.57 -33.87
C MET A 1 11.04 -34.70 -34.69
N THR A 2 10.46 -33.95 -35.62
CA THR A 2 11.20 -33.04 -36.49
C THR A 2 11.75 -31.86 -35.67
N LEU A 3 12.83 -31.23 -36.13
CA LEU A 3 13.43 -30.08 -35.44
C LEU A 3 12.41 -28.93 -35.25
N ALA A 4 11.50 -28.78 -36.22
CA ALA A 4 10.43 -27.79 -36.21
C ALA A 4 9.45 -28.00 -35.04
N GLU A 5 9.03 -29.25 -34.78
CA GLU A 5 8.12 -29.57 -33.67
C GLU A 5 8.73 -29.25 -32.30
N ARG A 6 10.05 -29.44 -32.15
CA ARG A 6 10.76 -29.12 -30.91
C ARG A 6 10.88 -27.62 -30.67
N ILE A 7 11.09 -26.84 -31.74
CA ILE A 7 11.18 -25.38 -31.66
C ILE A 7 9.82 -24.80 -31.29
N ASP A 8 8.74 -25.32 -31.87
CA ASP A 8 7.39 -24.84 -31.60
C ASP A 8 6.96 -25.15 -30.16
N ALA A 9 7.21 -26.37 -29.69
CA ALA A 9 6.94 -26.76 -28.29
C ALA A 9 7.75 -25.91 -27.29
N PHE A 10 9.00 -25.59 -27.60
CA PHE A 10 9.83 -24.73 -26.74
C PHE A 10 9.31 -23.29 -26.71
N ARG A 11 8.85 -22.77 -27.85
CA ARG A 11 8.30 -21.41 -27.96
C ARG A 11 7.01 -21.26 -27.17
N THR A 12 6.09 -22.22 -27.26
CA THR A 12 4.84 -22.22 -26.47
C THR A 12 5.12 -22.28 -24.97
N ALA A 13 6.04 -23.14 -24.54
CA ALA A 13 6.43 -23.23 -23.13
C ALA A 13 7.07 -21.91 -22.64
N LEU A 14 7.92 -21.28 -23.44
CA LEU A 14 8.53 -19.99 -23.09
C LEU A 14 7.49 -18.87 -22.97
N GLU A 15 6.51 -18.83 -23.86
CA GLU A 15 5.47 -17.81 -23.89
C GLU A 15 4.54 -17.92 -22.67
N GLU A 16 4.19 -19.14 -22.28
CA GLU A 16 3.41 -19.42 -21.07
C GLU A 16 4.17 -19.05 -19.79
N TRP A 17 5.46 -19.40 -19.72
CA TRP A 17 6.34 -19.01 -18.62
C TRP A 17 6.53 -17.49 -18.51
N LEU A 18 6.77 -16.81 -19.63
CA LEU A 18 6.93 -15.35 -19.66
C LEU A 18 5.65 -14.64 -19.22
N ARG A 19 4.49 -15.15 -19.62
CA ARG A 19 3.20 -14.58 -19.21
C ARG A 19 2.92 -14.78 -17.73
N GLY A 20 3.20 -15.97 -17.20
CA GLY A 20 3.09 -16.26 -15.77
C GLY A 20 4.05 -15.41 -14.93
N LEU A 21 5.31 -15.29 -15.39
CA LEU A 21 6.32 -14.48 -14.73
C LEU A 21 5.97 -12.98 -14.76
N TYR A 22 5.55 -12.46 -15.91
CA TYR A 22 5.14 -11.06 -16.05
C TYR A 22 3.96 -10.73 -15.14
N HIS A 23 2.96 -11.61 -15.10
CA HIS A 23 1.78 -11.39 -14.26
C HIS A 23 2.15 -11.41 -12.77
N GLY A 24 2.89 -12.42 -12.31
CA GLY A 24 3.28 -12.57 -10.91
C GLY A 24 4.27 -11.51 -10.43
N MET A 25 5.24 -11.12 -11.25
CA MET A 25 6.32 -10.21 -10.86
C MET A 25 5.92 -8.73 -10.93
N ILE A 26 5.01 -8.35 -11.82
CA ILE A 26 4.73 -6.92 -12.07
C ILE A 26 3.41 -6.49 -11.45
N THR A 27 2.39 -7.34 -11.48
CA THR A 27 1.05 -6.93 -11.05
C THR A 27 0.95 -6.86 -9.53
N HIS A 28 1.53 -7.84 -8.83
CA HIS A 28 1.42 -7.94 -7.38
C HIS A 28 2.17 -6.82 -6.63
N PRO A 29 3.46 -6.55 -6.95
CA PRO A 29 4.20 -5.52 -6.21
C PRO A 29 3.75 -4.10 -6.55
N ALA A 30 3.16 -3.90 -7.73
CA ALA A 30 2.58 -2.61 -8.09
C ALA A 30 1.35 -2.29 -7.24
N TYR A 31 0.50 -3.29 -6.96
CA TYR A 31 -0.70 -3.10 -6.16
C TYR A 31 -0.35 -2.80 -4.70
N GLU A 32 0.55 -3.58 -4.09
CA GLU A 32 1.00 -3.38 -2.70
C GLU A 32 1.59 -1.98 -2.47
N LYS A 33 2.37 -1.48 -3.44
CA LYS A 33 2.93 -0.12 -3.37
C LYS A 33 1.85 0.95 -3.43
N ILE A 34 0.86 0.79 -4.30
CA ILE A 34 -0.24 1.75 -4.42
C ILE A 34 -1.08 1.77 -3.14
N GLU A 35 -1.39 0.59 -2.60
CA GLU A 35 -2.13 0.44 -1.34
C GLU A 35 -1.37 1.11 -0.19
N SER A 36 -0.08 0.84 -0.06
CA SER A 36 0.73 1.43 1.00
C SER A 36 0.90 2.95 0.89
N GLU A 37 1.00 3.50 -0.34
CA GLU A 37 0.99 4.95 -0.54
C GLU A 37 -0.38 5.57 -0.25
N ALA A 38 -1.48 4.85 -0.51
CA ALA A 38 -2.81 5.30 -0.12
C ALA A 38 -2.97 5.35 1.40
N GLU A 39 -2.51 4.32 2.11
CA GLU A 39 -2.48 4.30 3.59
C GLU A 39 -1.67 5.47 4.16
N ASP A 40 -0.49 5.75 3.59
CA ASP A 40 0.33 6.87 4.06
C ASP A 40 -0.33 8.24 3.84
N LEU A 41 -1.11 8.39 2.77
CA LEU A 41 -1.88 9.60 2.50
C LEU A 41 -3.05 9.75 3.47
N GLU A 42 -3.74 8.64 3.78
CA GLU A 42 -4.79 8.58 4.79
C GLU A 42 -4.25 8.96 6.17
N ASP A 43 -3.12 8.36 6.59
CA ASP A 43 -2.48 8.66 7.87
C ASP A 43 -2.11 10.16 7.99
N ALA A 44 -1.62 10.76 6.90
CA ALA A 44 -1.30 12.19 6.85
C ALA A 44 -2.54 13.08 6.93
N PHE A 45 -3.63 12.67 6.26
CA PHE A 45 -4.91 13.37 6.33
C PHE A 45 -5.50 13.33 7.74
N MET A 46 -5.47 12.17 8.40
CA MET A 46 -5.97 12.00 9.77
C MET A 46 -5.16 12.85 10.76
N LEU A 47 -3.83 12.89 10.62
CA LEU A 47 -2.97 13.75 11.43
C LEU A 47 -3.27 15.25 11.20
N ALA A 48 -3.56 15.65 9.97
CA ALA A 48 -3.90 17.05 9.65
C ALA A 48 -5.27 17.45 10.21
N CYS A 49 -6.23 16.52 10.24
CA CYS A 49 -7.57 16.75 10.77
C CYS A 49 -7.62 16.71 12.30
N PHE A 50 -6.84 15.83 12.94
CA PHE A 50 -6.91 15.57 14.37
C PHE A 50 -5.55 15.65 15.08
N PRO A 51 -4.76 16.72 14.89
CA PRO A 51 -3.48 16.89 15.60
C PRO A 51 -3.67 17.04 17.12
N ASP A 52 -4.86 17.45 17.57
CA ASP A 52 -5.21 17.56 18.98
C ASP A 52 -5.14 16.20 19.70
N ALA A 53 -5.36 15.09 19.00
CA ALA A 53 -5.22 13.74 19.55
C ALA A 53 -3.78 13.46 20.05
N PHE A 54 -2.79 14.14 19.49
CA PHE A 54 -1.38 14.06 19.90
C PHE A 54 -0.94 15.23 20.80
N GLY A 55 -1.88 16.04 21.28
CA GLY A 55 -1.60 17.18 22.14
C GLY A 55 -1.03 18.40 21.43
N VAL A 56 -1.13 18.45 20.09
CA VAL A 56 -0.78 19.64 19.30
C VAL A 56 -2.05 20.45 19.07
N PRO A 57 -2.27 21.55 19.80
CA PRO A 57 -3.50 22.32 19.66
C PRO A 57 -3.57 22.98 18.28
N SER A 58 -4.58 22.62 17.49
CA SER A 58 -4.85 23.20 16.17
C SER A 58 -6.28 23.70 16.06
N PRO A 59 -6.50 24.89 15.46
CA PRO A 59 -7.84 25.37 15.18
C PRO A 59 -8.58 24.50 14.15
N VAL A 60 -7.86 23.68 13.37
CA VAL A 60 -8.45 22.79 12.36
C VAL A 60 -9.28 21.70 13.02
N SER A 61 -8.80 21.13 14.13
CA SER A 61 -9.45 20.06 14.90
C SER A 61 -10.88 20.40 15.29
N TYR A 62 -11.15 21.67 15.59
CA TYR A 62 -12.49 22.15 15.92
C TYR A 62 -13.47 22.02 14.75
N TYR A 63 -13.03 22.34 13.53
CA TYR A 63 -13.88 22.29 12.34
C TYR A 63 -14.01 20.88 11.77
N THR A 64 -12.96 20.06 11.89
CA THR A 64 -12.94 18.68 11.41
C THR A 64 -13.62 17.70 12.35
N SER A 65 -13.95 18.10 13.58
CA SER A 65 -14.70 17.28 14.54
C SER A 65 -16.06 16.81 14.00
N GLU A 66 -16.67 17.57 13.08
CA GLU A 66 -17.91 17.17 12.41
C GLU A 66 -17.74 15.97 11.46
N LEU A 67 -16.50 15.72 10.99
CA LEU A 67 -16.17 14.60 10.11
C LEU A 67 -15.96 13.30 10.88
N LEU A 68 -15.69 13.38 12.19
CA LEU A 68 -15.33 12.22 13.02
C LEU A 68 -16.37 11.06 12.95
N PRO A 69 -17.70 11.31 12.96
CA PRO A 69 -18.68 10.23 12.85
C PRO A 69 -18.67 9.49 11.50
N TYR A 70 -18.10 10.10 10.47
CA TYR A 70 -17.98 9.51 9.13
C TYR A 70 -16.64 8.82 8.91
N LEU A 71 -15.70 9.03 9.81
CA LEU A 71 -14.33 8.53 9.74
C LEU A 71 -14.02 7.61 10.93
N GLU A 72 -15.04 7.10 11.63
CA GLU A 72 -14.87 6.31 12.86
C GLU A 72 -14.07 5.04 12.59
N ASP A 73 -14.42 4.31 11.52
CA ASP A 73 -13.75 3.07 11.12
C ASP A 73 -12.30 3.33 10.67
N GLU A 74 -12.09 4.39 9.87
CA GLU A 74 -10.77 4.81 9.41
C GLU A 74 -9.90 5.31 10.58
N PHE A 75 -10.51 5.95 11.58
CA PHE A 75 -9.81 6.41 12.77
C PHE A 75 -9.31 5.25 13.64
N GLU A 76 -10.14 4.22 13.86
CA GLU A 76 -9.71 3.00 14.58
C GLU A 76 -8.61 2.26 13.80
N ALA A 77 -8.76 2.14 12.48
CA ALA A 77 -7.76 1.53 11.62
C ALA A 77 -6.42 2.28 11.66
N TRP A 78 -6.48 3.61 11.59
CA TRP A 78 -5.33 4.50 11.70
C TRP A 78 -4.63 4.39 13.06
N GLU A 79 -5.38 4.40 14.17
CA GLU A 79 -4.84 4.23 15.53
C GLU A 79 -4.07 2.90 15.65
N ARG A 80 -4.66 1.83 15.11
CA ARG A 80 -4.02 0.51 15.08
C ARG A 80 -2.76 0.48 14.24
N ARG A 81 -2.76 1.12 13.05
CA ARG A 81 -1.57 1.23 12.19
C ARG A 81 -0.45 2.03 12.87
N LEU A 82 -0.79 3.12 13.54
CA LEU A 82 0.15 3.94 14.32
C LEU A 82 0.78 3.16 15.46
N TRP A 83 0.01 2.35 16.17
CA TRP A 83 0.52 1.52 17.26
C TRP A 83 1.50 0.43 16.78
N ASP A 84 1.23 -0.16 15.61
CA ASP A 84 2.09 -1.18 15.02
C ASP A 84 3.38 -0.59 14.39
N ARG A 85 3.33 0.68 13.96
CA ARG A 85 4.47 1.39 13.37
C ARG A 85 5.45 1.85 14.45
N SER A 86 6.57 1.12 14.62
CA SER A 86 7.62 1.50 15.58
C SER A 86 8.40 2.76 15.14
N THR A 87 8.66 2.92 13.84
CA THR A 87 9.27 4.12 13.25
C THR A 87 8.79 4.36 11.81
N ILE A 88 8.72 5.64 11.39
CA ILE A 88 8.40 6.02 9.98
C ILE A 88 9.47 5.49 9.01
N VAL A 89 10.72 5.41 9.47
CA VAL A 89 11.84 4.90 8.66
C VAL A 89 11.71 3.41 8.39
N GLU A 90 11.28 2.63 9.38
CA GLU A 90 11.02 1.20 9.22
C GLU A 90 9.84 0.94 8.27
N SER A 91 8.77 1.75 8.38
CA SER A 91 7.62 1.70 7.47
C SER A 91 8.04 1.92 6.02
N LYS A 92 8.79 3.01 5.76
CA LYS A 92 9.34 3.30 4.42
C LYS A 92 10.34 2.22 3.98
N GLY A 93 11.14 1.65 4.88
CA GLY A 93 12.05 0.54 4.56
C GLY A 93 11.33 -0.72 4.06
N ARG A 94 10.18 -1.06 4.66
CA ARG A 94 9.32 -2.18 4.23
C ARG A 94 8.74 -1.98 2.84
N GLN A 95 8.36 -0.74 2.49
CA GLN A 95 7.82 -0.36 1.18
C GLN A 95 8.81 -0.53 0.01
N TYR A 96 10.10 -0.32 0.28
CA TYR A 96 11.14 -0.35 -0.75
C TYR A 96 11.92 -1.67 -0.82
N HIS A 97 11.60 -2.66 0.02
CA HIS A 97 12.28 -3.97 0.09
C HIS A 97 13.81 -3.86 -0.07
N PHE A 98 14.48 -3.19 0.87
CA PHE A 98 15.92 -3.36 1.08
C PHE A 98 16.19 -4.40 2.16
#